data_AF-A0A7W2T1J8-F1
#
_entry.id   AF-A0A7W2T1J8-F1
#
_cell.length_a   1.000
_cell.length_b   1.000
_cell.length_c   1.000
_cell.angle_alpha   90.00
_cell.angle_beta   90.00
_cell.angle_gamma   90.00
#
_symmetry.space_group_name_H-M   'P 1'
#
loop_
_entity.id
_entity.type
_entity.pdbx_description
1 polymer ?
#
loop_
_entity_poly.entity_id
_entity_poly.type
_entity_poly.pdbx_seq_one_letter_code
_entity_poly.pdbx_strand_id
1 'polypeptide(L)'
;MQQEIDKEITAFTEGTYWQATEFRLNFALFMLMFTLPFAFSMLLPIFILGYWLVSSGIMKNYQQHGASFKIMAYVGVGLGAVLETAGLLVVQHPVAKQVILLLGVGESLFFIGQFVMAVGYFGLIMCLLTDEKWHKRLSVFTPMGRMALTNYIMHSVILTTIFYSYAGGYFGEISRAPQMLIVLAIVVFQLLFSRWWLNNYAFGPLEWLWRSLSYKKLQTMRI
;
A
#
# COMPACT_ATOMS: atom_id res chain seq x y z
N MET A 1 -19.67 -11.25 15.16
CA MET A 1 -19.50 -10.41 13.95
C MET A 1 -20.27 -9.10 14.09
N GLN A 2 -21.61 -9.11 14.23
CA GLN A 2 -22.40 -7.88 14.36
C GLN A 2 -21.97 -6.98 15.53
N GLN A 3 -21.77 -7.56 16.72
CA GLN A 3 -21.35 -6.80 17.91
C GLN A 3 -19.97 -6.11 17.75
N GLU A 4 -19.05 -6.68 16.96
CA GLU A 4 -17.75 -6.05 16.70
C GLU A 4 -17.87 -4.91 15.69
N ILE A 5 -18.76 -5.06 14.69
CA ILE A 5 -19.10 -3.99 13.75
C ILE A 5 -19.74 -2.82 14.48
N ASP A 6 -20.66 -3.08 15.41
CA ASP A 6 -21.32 -2.02 16.17
C ASP A 6 -20.33 -1.27 17.08
N LYS A 7 -19.37 -1.98 17.68
CA LYS A 7 -18.26 -1.36 18.44
C LYS A 7 -17.35 -0.52 17.54
N GLU A 8 -17.02 -1.01 16.35
CA GLU A 8 -16.21 -0.28 15.37
C GLU A 8 -16.90 1.01 14.94
N ILE A 9 -18.18 0.92 14.56
CA ILE A 9 -18.98 2.08 14.18
C ILE A 9 -18.99 3.08 15.34
N THR A 10 -19.39 2.66 16.54
CA THR A 10 -19.45 3.55 17.71
C THR A 10 -18.11 4.23 17.99
N ALA A 11 -17.00 3.47 17.93
CA ALA A 11 -15.67 4.00 18.19
C ALA A 11 -15.24 5.08 17.19
N PHE A 12 -15.72 5.03 15.94
CA PHE A 12 -15.33 5.96 14.88
C PHE A 12 -16.38 7.03 14.54
N THR A 13 -17.64 6.87 14.94
CA THR A 13 -18.73 7.85 14.71
C THR A 13 -19.04 8.71 15.94
N GLU A 14 -18.93 8.15 17.14
CA GLU A 14 -19.30 8.82 18.40
C GLU A 14 -18.14 8.92 19.40
N GLY A 15 -17.08 8.14 19.19
CA GLY A 15 -15.96 8.04 20.11
C GLY A 15 -15.07 9.29 20.16
N THR A 16 -14.35 9.44 21.27
CA THR A 16 -13.21 10.36 21.38
C THR A 16 -11.98 9.78 20.66
N TYR A 17 -10.95 10.62 20.44
CA TYR A 17 -9.65 10.17 19.91
C TYR A 17 -9.10 8.96 20.69
N TRP A 18 -9.23 8.96 22.02
CA TRP A 18 -8.72 7.87 22.86
C TRP A 18 -9.50 6.58 22.70
N GLN A 19 -10.83 6.65 22.59
CA GLN A 19 -11.66 5.46 22.36
C GLN A 19 -11.39 4.84 20.99
N ALA A 20 -11.24 5.66 19.93
CA ALA A 20 -10.83 5.18 18.62
C ALA A 20 -9.43 4.55 18.66
N THR A 21 -8.50 5.15 19.41
CA THR A 21 -7.12 4.63 19.56
C THR A 21 -7.09 3.31 20.32
N GLU A 22 -7.85 3.20 21.41
CA GLU A 22 -7.97 1.97 22.21
C GLU A 22 -8.55 0.83 21.36
N PHE A 23 -9.61 1.10 20.61
CA PHE A 23 -10.19 0.13 19.67
C PHE A 23 -9.14 -0.36 18.65
N ARG A 24 -8.42 0.57 18.01
CA ARG A 24 -7.37 0.25 17.04
C ARG A 24 -6.20 -0.51 17.67
N LEU A 25 -5.82 -0.18 18.90
CA LEU A 25 -4.73 -0.85 19.61
C LEU A 25 -5.10 -2.30 19.93
N ASN A 26 -6.31 -2.56 20.43
CA ASN A 26 -6.79 -3.91 20.70
C ASN A 26 -6.85 -4.75 19.43
N PHE A 27 -7.35 -4.17 18.33
CA PHE A 27 -7.32 -4.82 17.02
C PHE A 27 -5.89 -5.10 16.55
N ALA A 28 -4.98 -4.14 16.70
CA ALA A 28 -3.58 -4.31 16.31
C ALA A 28 -2.86 -5.40 17.12
N LEU A 29 -3.11 -5.48 18.44
CA LEU A 29 -2.55 -6.53 19.30
C LEU A 29 -3.01 -7.93 18.88
N PHE A 30 -4.29 -8.07 18.52
CA PHE A 30 -4.81 -9.32 17.96
C PHE A 30 -4.11 -9.68 16.64
N MET A 31 -3.98 -8.72 15.72
CA MET A 31 -3.31 -8.93 14.43
C MET A 31 -1.80 -9.20 14.58
N LEU A 32 -1.16 -8.67 15.62
CA LEU A 32 0.25 -8.92 15.93
C LEU A 32 0.54 -10.41 16.19
N MET A 33 -0.42 -11.15 16.76
CA MET A 33 -0.28 -12.60 16.98
C MET A 33 -0.07 -13.37 15.66
N PHE A 34 -0.64 -12.89 14.56
CA PHE A 34 -0.51 -13.49 13.23
C PHE A 34 0.59 -12.85 12.37
N THR A 35 1.21 -11.78 12.87
CA THR A 35 2.19 -11.00 12.10
C THR A 35 3.47 -11.78 11.85
N LEU A 36 3.95 -12.60 12.79
CA LEU A 36 5.18 -13.37 12.56
C LEU A 36 5.02 -14.40 11.44
N PRO A 37 4.01 -15.32 11.46
CA PRO A 37 3.76 -16.21 10.34
C PRO A 37 3.64 -15.45 9.01
N PHE A 38 2.83 -14.41 8.97
CA PHE A 38 2.62 -13.58 7.79
C PHE A 38 3.91 -12.92 7.28
N ALA A 39 4.72 -12.35 8.18
CA ALA A 39 5.97 -11.70 7.83
C ALA A 39 6.96 -12.68 7.24
N PHE A 40 7.09 -13.89 7.81
CA PHE A 40 8.04 -14.89 7.32
C PHE A 40 7.55 -15.63 6.08
N SER A 41 6.25 -15.92 5.98
CA SER A 41 5.71 -16.69 4.85
C SER A 41 5.42 -15.83 3.62
N MET A 42 5.12 -14.53 3.80
CA MET A 42 4.68 -13.65 2.72
C MET A 42 5.63 -12.47 2.51
N LEU A 43 5.92 -11.67 3.55
CA LEU A 43 6.71 -10.46 3.36
C LEU A 43 8.17 -10.78 3.04
N LEU A 44 8.81 -11.67 3.81
CA LEU A 44 10.22 -12.00 3.67
C LEU A 44 10.56 -12.51 2.26
N PRO A 45 9.82 -13.45 1.65
CA PRO A 45 10.06 -13.85 0.26
C PRO A 45 10.00 -12.70 -0.74
N ILE A 46 9.04 -11.77 -0.59
CA ILE A 46 8.91 -10.60 -1.48
C ILE A 46 10.09 -9.63 -1.29
N PHE A 47 10.52 -9.41 -0.05
CA PHE A 47 11.71 -8.61 0.24
C PHE A 47 12.98 -9.24 -0.32
N ILE A 48 13.14 -10.56 -0.20
CA ILE A 48 14.27 -11.30 -0.78
C ILE A 48 14.25 -11.19 -2.31
N LEU A 49 13.08 -11.33 -2.94
CA LEU A 49 12.94 -11.17 -4.39
C LEU A 49 13.29 -9.74 -4.84
N GLY A 50 12.82 -8.72 -4.12
CA GLY A 50 13.18 -7.32 -4.37
C GLY A 50 14.69 -7.08 -4.20
N TYR A 51 15.29 -7.63 -3.14
CA TYR A 51 16.74 -7.57 -2.92
C TYR A 51 17.51 -8.26 -4.03
N TRP A 52 17.06 -9.44 -4.48
CA TRP A 52 17.66 -10.17 -5.59
C TRP A 52 17.59 -9.38 -6.90
N LEU A 53 16.47 -8.73 -7.23
CA LEU A 53 16.35 -7.88 -8.43
C LEU A 53 17.34 -6.70 -8.43
N VAL A 54 17.59 -6.11 -7.25
CA VAL A 54 18.56 -5.02 -7.11
C VAL A 54 19.99 -5.53 -7.16
N SER A 55 20.31 -6.57 -6.37
CA SER A 55 21.67 -7.10 -6.23
C SER A 55 22.17 -7.82 -7.48
N SER A 56 21.28 -8.44 -8.27
CA SER A 56 21.60 -9.02 -9.59
C SER A 56 21.95 -7.98 -10.66
N GLY A 57 21.73 -6.68 -10.40
CA GLY A 57 21.98 -5.61 -11.34
C GLY A 57 20.88 -5.41 -12.39
N ILE A 58 19.82 -6.23 -12.39
CA ILE A 58 18.67 -6.11 -13.32
C ILE A 58 18.06 -4.71 -13.21
N MET A 59 17.86 -4.20 -11.99
CA MET A 59 17.29 -2.85 -11.78
C MET A 59 18.24 -1.72 -12.19
N LYS A 60 19.56 -1.96 -12.17
CA LYS A 60 20.56 -0.97 -12.63
C LYS A 60 20.60 -0.90 -14.15
N ASN A 61 20.45 -2.04 -14.82
CA ASN A 61 20.47 -2.18 -16.28
C ASN A 61 19.07 -2.44 -16.86
N TYR A 62 18.03 -1.84 -16.26
CA TYR A 62 16.65 -2.21 -16.54
C TYR A 62 16.24 -2.04 -18.01
N GLN A 63 16.86 -1.10 -18.74
CA GLN A 63 16.63 -0.93 -20.18
C GLN A 63 17.03 -2.16 -21.01
N GLN A 64 18.02 -2.94 -20.55
CA GLN A 64 18.48 -4.16 -21.23
C GLN A 64 17.54 -5.35 -20.99
N HIS A 65 16.71 -5.30 -19.93
CA HIS A 65 15.79 -6.37 -19.54
C HIS A 65 14.33 -6.11 -19.95
N GLY A 66 14.09 -5.23 -20.92
CA GLY A 66 12.74 -4.85 -21.35
C GLY A 66 11.85 -6.03 -21.76
N ALA A 67 12.41 -7.09 -22.36
CA ALA A 67 11.67 -8.29 -22.72
C ALA A 67 11.14 -9.04 -21.48
N SER A 68 11.97 -9.20 -20.44
CA SER A 68 11.56 -9.82 -19.18
C SER A 68 10.43 -9.05 -18.51
N PHE A 69 10.52 -7.71 -18.48
CA PHE A 69 9.45 -6.88 -17.91
C PHE A 69 8.15 -6.94 -18.71
N LYS A 70 8.21 -7.07 -20.04
CA LYS A 70 7.02 -7.31 -20.87
C LYS A 70 6.38 -8.66 -20.57
N ILE A 71 7.18 -9.71 -20.40
CA ILE A 71 6.67 -11.03 -20.00
C ILE A 71 6.01 -10.93 -18.63
N MET A 72 6.68 -10.31 -17.64
CA MET A 72 6.10 -10.08 -16.31
C MET A 72 4.79 -9.31 -16.40
N ALA A 73 4.71 -8.25 -17.23
CA ALA A 73 3.51 -7.47 -17.44
C ALA A 73 2.35 -8.31 -18.01
N TYR A 74 2.55 -8.94 -19.17
CA TYR A 74 1.46 -9.65 -19.84
C TYR A 74 1.06 -10.94 -19.14
N VAL A 75 2.03 -11.74 -18.68
CA VAL A 75 1.75 -12.96 -17.93
C VAL A 75 1.20 -12.62 -16.56
N GLY A 76 1.79 -11.67 -15.85
CA GLY A 76 1.35 -11.27 -14.50
C GLY A 76 -0.05 -10.69 -14.51
N VAL A 77 -0.37 -9.77 -15.42
CA VAL A 77 -1.73 -9.22 -15.53
C VAL A 77 -2.71 -10.27 -16.05
N GLY A 78 -2.35 -11.01 -17.09
CA GLY A 78 -3.24 -12.01 -17.70
C GLY A 78 -3.56 -13.15 -16.73
N LEU A 79 -2.52 -13.82 -16.22
CA LEU A 79 -2.69 -14.92 -15.27
C LEU A 79 -3.24 -14.44 -13.92
N GLY A 80 -2.78 -13.29 -13.43
CA GLY A 80 -3.29 -12.69 -12.20
C GLY A 80 -4.78 -12.40 -12.29
N ALA A 81 -5.24 -11.79 -13.38
CA ALA A 81 -6.67 -11.51 -13.59
C ALA A 81 -7.49 -12.80 -13.64
N VAL A 82 -7.00 -13.84 -14.32
CA VAL A 82 -7.68 -15.14 -14.39
C VAL A 82 -7.78 -15.79 -13.00
N LEU A 83 -6.69 -15.79 -12.23
CA LEU A 83 -6.66 -16.39 -10.89
C LEU A 83 -7.54 -15.62 -9.90
N GLU A 84 -7.47 -14.28 -9.89
CA GLU A 84 -8.29 -13.45 -9.01
C GLU A 84 -9.78 -13.57 -9.35
N THR A 85 -10.15 -13.51 -10.64
CA THR A 85 -11.54 -13.65 -11.05
C THR A 85 -12.07 -15.06 -10.77
N ALA A 86 -11.29 -16.10 -11.04
CA ALA A 86 -11.67 -17.47 -10.71
C ALA A 86 -11.82 -17.67 -9.19
N GLY A 87 -10.87 -17.18 -8.39
CA GLY A 87 -10.94 -17.22 -6.93
C GLY A 87 -12.18 -16.50 -6.41
N LEU A 88 -12.46 -15.29 -6.92
CA LEU A 88 -13.64 -14.51 -6.56
C LEU A 88 -14.94 -15.22 -6.93
N LEU A 89 -15.03 -15.81 -8.13
CA LEU A 89 -16.21 -16.58 -8.56
C LEU A 89 -16.46 -17.79 -7.66
N VAL A 90 -15.39 -18.46 -7.21
CA VAL A 90 -15.49 -19.57 -6.25
C VAL A 90 -15.97 -19.06 -4.89
N VAL A 91 -15.34 -18.03 -4.32
CA VAL A 91 -15.68 -17.50 -2.99
C VAL A 91 -17.11 -16.95 -2.94
N GLN A 92 -17.57 -16.31 -4.01
CA GLN A 92 -18.93 -15.76 -4.08
C GLN A 92 -20.00 -16.81 -4.33
N HIS A 93 -19.64 -18.02 -4.79
CA HIS A 93 -20.61 -19.06 -5.02
C HIS A 93 -21.26 -19.52 -3.70
N PRO A 94 -22.61 -19.62 -3.61
CA PRO A 94 -23.29 -19.95 -2.36
C PRO A 94 -22.80 -21.24 -1.68
N VAL A 95 -22.40 -22.22 -2.49
CA VAL A 95 -21.88 -23.52 -2.00
C VAL A 95 -20.51 -23.39 -1.32
N ALA A 96 -19.68 -22.41 -1.71
CA ALA A 96 -18.38 -22.22 -1.07
C ALA A 96 -18.50 -21.87 0.41
N LYS A 97 -19.58 -21.16 0.80
CA LYS A 97 -19.86 -20.86 2.21
C LYS A 97 -20.20 -22.11 3.05
N GLN A 98 -20.58 -23.21 2.40
CA GLN A 98 -20.96 -24.45 3.05
C GLN A 98 -19.81 -25.47 3.08
N VAL A 99 -18.82 -25.33 2.19
CA VAL A 99 -17.72 -26.27 2.03
C VAL A 99 -16.39 -25.56 2.28
N ILE A 100 -15.80 -25.78 3.46
CA ILE A 100 -14.56 -25.12 3.90
C ILE A 100 -13.40 -25.29 2.91
N LEU A 101 -13.28 -26.46 2.28
CA LEU A 101 -12.25 -26.73 1.28
C LEU A 101 -12.43 -25.83 0.05
N LEU A 102 -13.66 -25.66 -0.41
CA LEU A 102 -13.97 -24.85 -1.59
C LEU A 102 -13.71 -23.36 -1.31
N LEU A 103 -14.06 -22.90 -0.10
CA LEU A 103 -13.69 -21.56 0.35
C LEU A 103 -12.17 -21.39 0.39
N GLY A 104 -11.44 -22.34 0.98
CA GLY A 104 -9.98 -22.32 1.05
C GLY A 104 -9.31 -22.29 -0.32
N VAL A 105 -9.82 -23.05 -1.30
CA VAL A 105 -9.34 -23.00 -2.69
C VAL A 105 -9.60 -21.63 -3.31
N GLY A 106 -10.81 -21.08 -3.14
CA GLY A 106 -11.17 -19.76 -3.68
C GLY A 106 -10.29 -18.65 -3.12
N GLU A 107 -10.11 -18.60 -1.80
CA GLU A 107 -9.23 -17.65 -1.12
C GLU A 107 -7.77 -17.83 -1.58
N SER A 108 -7.27 -19.07 -1.67
CA SER A 108 -5.90 -19.34 -2.11
C SER A 108 -5.65 -18.87 -3.53
N LEU A 109 -6.60 -19.13 -4.45
CA LEU A 109 -6.53 -18.65 -5.83
C LEU A 109 -6.52 -17.11 -5.88
N PHE A 110 -7.37 -16.48 -5.06
CA PHE A 110 -7.43 -15.03 -4.97
C PHE A 110 -6.11 -14.42 -4.45
N PHE A 111 -5.57 -14.94 -3.35
CA PHE A 111 -4.29 -14.47 -2.78
C PHE A 111 -3.11 -14.72 -3.71
N ILE A 112 -3.00 -15.90 -4.33
CA ILE A 112 -1.94 -16.18 -5.31
C ILE A 112 -2.09 -15.24 -6.51
N GLY A 113 -3.32 -15.03 -6.98
CA GLY A 113 -3.67 -14.09 -8.03
C GLY A 113 -3.13 -12.69 -7.75
N GLN A 114 -3.31 -12.17 -6.52
CA GLN A 114 -2.80 -10.86 -6.11
C GLN A 114 -1.28 -10.71 -6.26
N PHE A 115 -0.50 -11.75 -5.91
CA PHE A 115 0.96 -11.68 -6.10
C PHE A 115 1.35 -11.70 -7.58
N VAL A 116 0.69 -12.55 -8.36
CA VAL A 116 0.93 -12.64 -9.81
C VAL A 116 0.54 -11.32 -10.49
N MET A 117 -0.57 -10.71 -10.07
CA MET A 117 -1.00 -9.39 -10.52
C MET A 117 0.00 -8.30 -10.11
N ALA A 118 0.53 -8.34 -8.88
CA ALA A 118 1.55 -7.40 -8.43
C ALA A 118 2.83 -7.48 -9.28
N VAL A 119 3.26 -8.68 -9.68
CA VAL A 119 4.35 -8.89 -10.65
C VAL A 119 4.00 -8.28 -12.01
N GLY A 120 2.73 -8.40 -12.42
CA GLY A 120 2.19 -7.75 -13.62
C GLY A 120 2.29 -6.22 -13.57
N TYR A 121 1.80 -5.60 -12.50
CA TYR A 121 1.89 -4.16 -12.30
C TYR A 121 3.34 -3.67 -12.23
N PHE A 122 4.22 -4.42 -11.57
CA PHE A 122 5.65 -4.11 -11.56
C PHE A 122 6.23 -4.16 -12.97
N GLY A 123 5.96 -5.21 -13.75
CA GLY A 123 6.38 -5.32 -15.15
C GLY A 123 5.87 -4.18 -16.03
N LEU A 124 4.61 -3.78 -15.86
CA LEU A 124 4.00 -2.64 -16.58
C LEU A 124 4.72 -1.33 -16.26
N ILE A 125 4.95 -1.04 -14.98
CA ILE A 125 5.67 0.17 -14.55
C ILE A 125 7.08 0.15 -15.12
N MET A 126 7.79 -0.98 -15.06
CA MET A 126 9.14 -1.09 -15.61
C MET A 126 9.16 -0.88 -17.13
N CYS A 127 8.18 -1.41 -17.88
CA CYS A 127 8.05 -1.14 -19.30
C CYS A 127 7.87 0.36 -19.59
N LEU A 128 7.04 1.06 -18.80
CA LEU A 128 6.88 2.50 -18.91
C LEU A 128 8.19 3.24 -18.58
N LEU A 129 8.93 2.79 -17.57
CA LEU A 129 10.20 3.41 -17.19
C LEU A 129 11.31 3.20 -18.22
N THR A 130 11.24 2.14 -19.04
CA THR A 130 12.20 1.95 -20.16
C THR A 130 11.98 2.92 -21.33
N ASP A 131 10.80 3.53 -21.44
CA ASP A 131 10.51 4.57 -22.42
C ASP A 131 10.86 5.96 -21.87
N GLU A 132 11.67 6.73 -22.59
CA GLU A 132 12.19 8.02 -22.11
C GLU A 132 11.07 9.05 -21.85
N LYS A 133 10.04 9.07 -22.70
CA LYS A 133 8.90 10.01 -22.56
C LYS A 133 8.12 9.69 -21.30
N TRP A 134 7.85 8.42 -21.04
CA TRP A 134 7.16 7.97 -19.83
C TRP A 134 8.01 8.09 -18.58
N HIS A 135 9.31 7.82 -18.66
CA HIS A 135 10.26 8.07 -17.59
C HIS A 135 10.18 9.52 -17.11
N LYS A 136 10.20 10.49 -18.05
CA LYS A 136 10.07 11.92 -17.73
C LYS A 136 8.70 12.29 -17.14
N ARG A 137 7.62 11.60 -17.51
CA ARG A 137 6.29 11.83 -16.93
C ARG A 137 6.20 11.28 -15.50
N LEU A 138 6.74 10.09 -15.27
CA LEU A 138 6.71 9.42 -13.98
C LEU A 138 7.69 10.03 -12.97
N SER A 139 8.74 10.72 -13.42
CA SER A 139 9.68 11.41 -12.53
C SER A 139 9.03 12.57 -11.73
N VAL A 140 7.84 13.02 -12.12
CA VAL A 140 7.03 13.96 -11.33
C VAL A 140 6.69 13.39 -9.94
N PHE A 141 6.63 12.06 -9.79
CA PHE A 141 6.39 11.39 -8.51
C PHE A 141 7.66 11.18 -7.67
N THR A 142 8.85 11.45 -8.20
CA THR A 142 10.12 11.25 -7.48
C THR A 142 10.16 11.95 -6.12
N PRO A 143 9.72 13.22 -5.95
CA PRO A 143 9.69 13.87 -4.63
C PRO A 143 8.80 13.12 -3.63
N MET A 144 7.64 12.66 -4.08
CA MET A 144 6.70 11.91 -3.25
C MET A 144 7.30 10.59 -2.76
N GLY A 145 8.02 9.87 -3.63
CA GLY A 145 8.74 8.64 -3.29
C GLY A 145 9.92 8.85 -2.33
N ARG A 146 10.60 10.00 -2.41
CA ARG A 146 11.67 10.37 -1.46
C ARG A 146 11.15 10.73 -0.06
N MET A 147 9.85 10.97 0.08
CA MET A 147 9.16 11.30 1.33
C MET A 147 8.11 10.24 1.69
N ALA A 148 8.37 8.96 1.38
CA ALA A 148 7.39 7.89 1.54
C ALA A 148 6.86 7.73 2.98
N LEU A 149 7.71 7.81 4.01
CA LEU A 149 7.31 7.68 5.41
C LEU A 149 6.52 8.92 5.88
N THR A 150 7.00 10.12 5.54
CA THR A 150 6.28 11.37 5.82
C THR A 150 4.91 11.35 5.16
N ASN A 151 4.83 10.99 3.89
CA ASN A 151 3.58 10.94 3.14
C ASN A 151 2.64 9.87 3.70
N TYR A 152 3.13 8.70 4.09
CA TYR A 152 2.32 7.65 4.71
C TYR A 152 1.64 8.12 6.00
N ILE A 153 2.40 8.75 6.90
CA ILE A 153 1.86 9.26 8.16
C ILE A 153 0.95 10.45 7.93
N MET A 154 1.32 11.39 7.04
CA MET A 154 0.48 12.51 6.66
C MET A 154 -0.86 12.04 6.08
N HIS A 155 -0.85 11.02 5.21
CA HIS A 155 -2.06 10.46 4.62
C HIS A 155 -2.96 9.87 5.71
N SER A 156 -2.37 9.14 6.66
CA SER A 156 -3.09 8.59 7.81
C SER A 156 -3.73 9.68 8.66
N VAL A 157 -2.97 10.72 9.02
CA VAL A 157 -3.46 11.87 9.80
C VAL A 157 -4.58 12.61 9.08
N ILE A 158 -4.47 12.81 7.76
CA ILE A 158 -5.53 13.46 6.98
C ILE A 158 -6.79 12.61 7.00
N LEU A 159 -6.68 11.31 6.70
CA LEU A 159 -7.85 10.43 6.65
C LEU A 159 -8.51 10.25 8.01
N THR A 160 -7.75 10.04 9.09
CA THR A 160 -8.35 9.92 10.42
C THR A 160 -9.00 11.24 10.84
N THR A 161 -8.41 12.39 10.48
CA THR A 161 -9.02 13.70 10.76
C THR A 161 -10.31 13.92 9.97
N ILE A 162 -10.40 13.46 8.72
CA ILE A 162 -11.63 13.59 7.91
C ILE A 162 -12.71 12.62 8.42
N PHE A 163 -12.36 11.36 8.62
CA PHE A 163 -13.36 10.31 8.81
C PHE A 163 -13.69 10.05 10.28
N TYR A 164 -12.75 10.15 11.21
CA TYR A 164 -13.06 9.81 12.60
C TYR A 164 -13.82 10.94 13.30
N SER A 165 -14.69 10.55 14.21
CA SER A 165 -15.55 11.40 15.06
C SER A 165 -14.82 12.48 15.84
N TYR A 166 -13.55 12.26 16.21
CA TYR A 166 -12.78 13.24 16.97
C TYR A 166 -12.54 14.56 16.20
N ALA A 167 -12.75 14.58 14.88
CA ALA A 167 -12.62 15.76 14.05
C ALA A 167 -13.77 15.86 13.02
N GLY A 168 -13.61 15.26 11.83
CA GLY A 168 -14.56 15.42 10.73
C GLY A 168 -15.81 14.54 10.82
N GLY A 169 -15.73 13.37 11.45
CA GLY A 169 -16.89 12.50 11.71
C GLY A 169 -17.58 11.91 10.49
N TYR A 170 -16.92 11.86 9.33
CA TYR A 170 -17.51 11.34 8.09
C TYR A 170 -17.46 9.80 7.92
N PHE A 171 -17.18 9.05 8.98
CA PHE A 171 -17.09 7.60 8.93
C PHE A 171 -18.43 6.99 8.50
N GLY A 172 -18.44 6.28 7.37
CA GLY A 172 -19.66 5.67 6.81
C GLY A 172 -20.59 6.62 6.05
N GLU A 173 -20.37 7.94 6.12
CA GLU A 173 -21.28 8.95 5.55
C GLU A 173 -21.04 9.24 4.06
N ILE A 174 -19.79 9.08 3.59
CA ILE A 174 -19.41 9.41 2.21
C ILE A 174 -19.46 8.16 1.35
N SER A 175 -20.23 8.22 0.25
CA SER A 175 -20.30 7.13 -0.73
C SER A 175 -18.96 6.91 -1.46
N ARG A 176 -18.81 5.74 -2.10
CA ARG A 176 -17.52 5.31 -2.68
C ARG A 176 -16.96 6.24 -3.76
N ALA A 177 -17.80 6.78 -4.63
CA ALA A 177 -17.32 7.61 -5.74
C ALA A 177 -16.70 8.95 -5.27
N PRO A 178 -17.34 9.73 -4.38
CA PRO A 178 -16.71 10.91 -3.77
C PRO A 178 -15.45 10.60 -2.95
N GLN A 179 -15.36 9.44 -2.29
CA GLN A 179 -14.13 9.02 -1.60
C GLN A 179 -12.92 8.98 -2.54
N MET A 180 -13.10 8.55 -3.79
CA MET A 180 -12.01 8.54 -4.78
C MET A 180 -11.52 9.95 -5.14
N LEU A 181 -12.41 10.95 -5.14
CA LEU A 181 -12.03 12.34 -5.34
C LEU A 181 -11.24 12.90 -4.16
N ILE A 182 -11.61 12.53 -2.93
CA ILE A 182 -10.84 12.88 -1.72
C ILE A 182 -9.43 12.32 -1.81
N VAL A 183 -9.28 11.03 -2.14
CA VAL A 183 -7.95 10.40 -2.30
C VAL A 183 -7.14 11.11 -3.38
N LEU A 184 -7.73 11.42 -4.53
CA LEU A 184 -7.06 12.16 -5.60
C LEU A 184 -6.58 13.53 -5.12
N ALA A 185 -7.42 14.27 -4.40
CA ALA A 185 -7.06 15.57 -3.83
C ALA A 185 -5.89 15.46 -2.85
N ILE A 186 -5.89 14.45 -1.98
CA ILE A 186 -4.78 14.19 -1.04
C ILE A 186 -3.49 13.86 -1.80
N VAL A 187 -3.54 12.99 -2.80
CA VAL A 187 -2.36 12.62 -3.59
C VAL A 187 -1.77 13.83 -4.31
N VAL A 188 -2.61 14.67 -4.94
CA VAL A 188 -2.17 15.91 -5.60
C VAL A 188 -1.53 16.86 -4.57
N PHE A 189 -2.18 17.07 -3.43
CA PHE A 189 -1.64 17.87 -2.34
C PHE A 189 -0.26 17.35 -1.87
N GLN A 190 -0.14 16.05 -1.60
CA GLN A 190 1.10 15.43 -1.13
C GLN A 190 2.22 15.51 -2.19
N LEU A 191 1.88 15.41 -3.47
CA LEU A 191 2.84 15.56 -4.56
C LEU A 191 3.40 16.98 -4.62
N LEU A 192 2.52 18.00 -4.54
CA LEU A 192 2.93 19.40 -4.52
C LEU A 192 3.73 19.74 -3.27
N PHE A 193 3.26 19.29 -2.10
CA PHE A 193 3.94 19.47 -0.83
C PHE A 193 5.32 18.83 -0.83
N SER A 194 5.45 17.58 -1.28
CA SER A 194 6.73 16.87 -1.32
C SER A 194 7.74 17.56 -2.24
N ARG A 195 7.27 18.08 -3.39
CA ARG A 195 8.11 18.85 -4.31
C ARG A 195 8.58 20.16 -3.69
N TRP A 196 7.67 20.93 -3.11
CA TRP A 196 8.03 22.18 -2.43
C TRP A 196 9.01 21.94 -1.26
N TRP A 197 8.76 20.90 -0.46
CA TRP A 197 9.60 20.56 0.68
C TRP A 197 11.02 20.19 0.26
N LEU A 198 11.18 19.27 -0.70
CA LEU A 198 12.50 18.81 -1.14
C LEU A 198 13.29 19.83 -1.96
N ASN A 199 12.68 20.94 -2.36
CA ASN A 199 13.42 22.08 -2.91
C ASN A 199 14.20 22.84 -1.82
N ASN A 200 13.79 22.70 -0.54
CA ASN A 200 14.38 23.41 0.60
C ASN A 200 15.14 22.49 1.57
N TYR A 201 14.82 21.19 1.57
CA TYR A 201 15.33 20.20 2.51
C TYR A 201 15.81 18.92 1.83
N ALA A 202 16.81 18.26 2.40
CA ALA A 202 17.40 17.04 1.82
C ALA A 202 16.51 15.79 2.00
N PHE A 203 15.70 15.78 3.06
CA PHE A 203 14.85 14.64 3.48
C PHE A 203 13.47 15.14 3.92
N GLY A 204 12.47 14.26 3.86
CA GLY A 204 11.22 14.51 4.59
C GLY A 204 11.44 14.52 6.11
N PRO A 205 10.56 15.18 6.88
CA PRO A 205 10.68 15.30 8.33
C PRO A 205 10.84 13.95 9.04
N LEU A 206 10.00 12.97 8.69
CA LEU A 206 10.02 11.66 9.35
C LEU A 206 11.17 10.79 8.86
N GLU A 207 11.56 10.91 7.60
CA GLU A 207 12.76 10.25 7.06
C GLU A 207 14.02 10.77 7.76
N TRP A 208 14.12 12.08 7.99
CA TRP A 208 15.21 12.69 8.73
C TRP A 208 15.27 12.19 10.17
N LEU A 209 14.13 12.15 10.85
CA LEU A 209 14.03 11.64 12.22
C LEU A 209 14.45 10.18 12.27
N TRP A 210 13.90 9.35 11.39
CA TRP A 210 14.21 7.93 11.32
C TRP A 210 15.69 7.67 11.07
N ARG A 211 16.32 8.38 10.13
CA ARG A 211 17.76 8.26 9.87
C ARG A 211 18.60 8.72 11.05
N SER A 212 18.23 9.83 11.67
CA SER A 212 18.98 10.37 12.80
C SER A 212 18.97 9.42 14.01
N LEU A 213 17.82 8.78 14.27
CA LEU A 213 17.69 7.75 15.30
C LEU A 213 18.43 6.46 14.94
N SER A 214 18.29 5.99 13.69
CA SER A 214 18.92 4.75 13.22
C SER A 214 20.45 4.80 13.29
N TYR A 215 21.04 5.91 12.86
CA TYR A 215 22.49 6.12 12.90
C TYR A 215 22.97 6.74 14.22
N LYS A 216 22.06 7.04 15.15
CA LYS A 216 22.35 7.74 16.42
C LYS A 216 23.15 9.03 16.23
N LYS A 217 22.94 9.72 15.11
CA LYS A 217 23.63 10.97 14.73
C LYS A 217 22.65 11.90 14.03
N LEU A 218 22.54 13.13 14.53
CA LEU A 218 21.73 14.17 13.90
C LEU A 218 22.23 14.43 12.47
N GLN A 219 21.35 14.18 11.50
CA GLN A 219 21.63 14.44 10.10
C GLN A 219 21.39 15.92 9.78
N THR A 220 22.10 16.49 8.80
CA THR A 220 21.79 17.84 8.32
C THR A 220 20.51 17.81 7.49
N MET A 221 19.56 18.68 7.82
CA MET A 221 18.22 18.69 7.23
C MET A 221 18.09 19.62 6.02
N ARG A 222 18.82 20.74 6.03
CA ARG A 222 18.86 21.72 4.93
C ARG A 222 19.96 21.33 3.93
N ILE A 223 19.71 21.68 2.67
CA ILE A 223 20.68 21.59 1.58
C ILE A 223 21.74 22.68 1.76
#